data_AF-A0A950T528-F1
#
_entry.id   AF-A0A950T528-F1
#
_cell.length_a   1.000
_cell.length_b   1.000
_cell.length_c   1.000
_cell.angle_alpha   90.00
_cell.angle_beta   90.00
_cell.angle_gamma   90.00
#
_symmetry.space_group_name_H-M   'P 1'
#
loop_
_entity.id
_entity.type
_entity.pdbx_description
1 polymer ?
#
loop_
_entity_poly.entity_id
_entity_poly.type
_entity_poly.pdbx_seq_one_letter_code
_entity_poly.pdbx_strand_id
1 'polypeptide(L)'
;WQQGNVEQARGQMRPLARLQTTLVAKRGKQPHAKKQPVEVEVAACPLRVSYSTGVRRKQAGTQVTREVWLVEVQIVGTGLEPWLLLTDWPVTDEQSAARIFTMYRQRWGVEDSFKFLKTCLGWEEVQVLDWQALRTLVALAWVAAGFLYELGVSWEWAEVQLLAKLGGWEPHKDRKPGKITLQRGLSRLLEMLATQAVLAEYETTHHGLPPRIAAFLRNWGPSQEL
;
A
#
# COMPACT_ATOMS: atom_id res chain seq x y z
N TRP A 1 -40.33 1.29 -1.91
CA TRP A 1 -39.26 1.85 -2.76
C TRP A 1 -39.76 3.13 -3.40
N GLN A 2 -38.96 4.19 -3.39
CA GLN A 2 -39.24 5.45 -4.07
C GLN A 2 -38.16 5.68 -5.13
N GLN A 3 -38.56 6.10 -6.34
CA GLN A 3 -37.59 6.43 -7.38
C GLN A 3 -36.95 7.78 -7.05
N GLY A 4 -35.63 7.87 -7.19
CA GLY A 4 -34.87 9.07 -6.85
C GLY A 4 -33.37 8.92 -7.11
N ASN A 5 -32.59 9.84 -6.58
CA ASN A 5 -31.14 9.82 -6.63
C ASN A 5 -30.50 9.51 -5.26
N VAL A 6 -29.17 9.39 -5.24
CA VAL A 6 -28.41 9.06 -4.03
C VAL A 6 -28.59 10.13 -2.94
N GLU A 7 -28.60 11.41 -3.30
CA GLU A 7 -28.81 12.51 -2.33
C GLU A 7 -30.18 12.44 -1.64
N GLN A 8 -31.23 12.14 -2.39
CA GLN A 8 -32.58 11.94 -1.83
C GLN A 8 -32.62 10.74 -0.89
N ALA A 9 -31.89 9.67 -1.20
CA ALA A 9 -31.81 8.49 -0.36
C ALA A 9 -31.06 8.72 0.97
N ARG A 10 -30.16 9.72 1.02
CA ARG A 10 -29.46 10.10 2.26
C ARG A 10 -30.43 10.58 3.35
N GLY A 11 -31.56 11.17 2.95
CA GLY A 11 -32.63 11.54 3.88
C GLY A 11 -33.32 10.35 4.56
N GLN A 12 -33.10 9.12 4.10
CA GLN A 12 -33.65 7.88 4.66
C GLN A 12 -32.62 7.06 5.45
N MET A 13 -31.44 7.63 5.69
CA MET A 13 -30.36 6.97 6.41
C MET A 13 -30.73 6.70 7.86
N ARG A 14 -30.43 5.49 8.33
CA ARG A 14 -30.53 5.12 9.74
C ARG A 14 -29.13 5.11 10.35
N PRO A 15 -28.87 5.86 11.43
CA PRO A 15 -27.62 5.72 12.18
C PRO A 15 -27.49 4.30 12.74
N LEU A 16 -26.35 3.66 12.53
CA LEU A 16 -26.12 2.26 12.93
C LEU A 16 -24.91 2.08 13.84
N ALA A 17 -23.84 2.86 13.65
CA ALA A 17 -22.62 2.68 14.44
C ALA A 17 -21.91 4.00 14.73
N ARG A 18 -21.22 4.06 15.87
CA ARG A 18 -20.21 5.06 16.21
C ARG A 18 -18.91 4.37 16.57
N LEU A 19 -17.85 4.67 15.83
CA LEU A 19 -16.60 3.94 15.90
C LEU A 19 -15.43 4.90 16.15
N GLN A 20 -14.49 4.48 17.00
CA GLN A 20 -13.23 5.19 17.20
C GLN A 20 -12.14 4.57 16.34
N THR A 21 -11.35 5.39 15.68
CA THR A 21 -10.32 4.89 14.78
C THR A 21 -9.22 5.91 14.53
N THR A 22 -8.09 5.50 13.93
CA THR A 22 -7.01 6.44 13.58
C THR A 22 -7.01 6.73 12.07
N LEU A 23 -7.10 7.99 11.68
CA LEU A 23 -7.04 8.45 10.29
C LEU A 23 -6.11 9.66 10.15
N VAL A 24 -5.64 9.91 8.92
CA VAL A 24 -4.99 11.18 8.59
C VAL A 24 -6.10 12.16 8.24
N ALA A 25 -6.38 13.09 9.15
CA ALA A 25 -7.42 14.09 8.96
C ALA A 25 -7.02 15.42 9.60
N LYS A 26 -7.66 16.51 9.19
CA LYS A 26 -7.55 17.83 9.83
C LYS A 26 -8.76 18.02 10.74
N ARG A 27 -8.51 18.16 12.05
CA ARG A 27 -9.55 18.46 13.05
C ARG A 27 -9.51 19.94 13.42
N GLY A 28 -10.68 20.57 13.46
CA GLY A 28 -10.81 21.99 13.82
C GLY A 28 -9.87 22.91 13.02
N LYS A 29 -9.09 23.75 13.74
CA LYS A 29 -8.18 24.74 13.15
C LYS A 29 -6.76 24.24 12.87
N GLN A 30 -6.52 22.93 12.88
CA GLN A 30 -5.17 22.39 12.62
C GLN A 30 -4.62 22.86 11.26
N PRO A 31 -3.33 23.21 11.14
CA PRO A 31 -2.77 23.73 9.89
C PRO A 31 -2.69 22.65 8.80
N HIS A 32 -2.32 21.41 9.19
CA HIS A 32 -2.17 20.27 8.29
C HIS A 32 -2.90 19.04 8.84
N ALA A 33 -3.27 18.12 7.95
CA ALA A 33 -3.80 16.83 8.35
C ALA A 33 -2.74 16.01 9.09
N LYS A 34 -3.14 15.34 10.16
CA LYS A 34 -2.26 14.51 10.98
C LYS A 34 -2.89 13.15 11.20
N LYS A 35 -2.06 12.11 11.36
CA LYS A 35 -2.50 10.79 11.80
C LYS A 35 -2.92 10.90 13.26
N GLN A 36 -4.21 10.79 13.54
CA GLN A 36 -4.76 10.98 14.88
C GLN A 36 -6.06 10.18 15.09
N PRO A 37 -6.45 9.92 16.34
CA PRO A 37 -7.76 9.35 16.66
C PRO A 37 -8.89 10.28 16.21
N VAL A 38 -9.91 9.68 15.59
CA VAL A 38 -11.13 10.31 15.10
C VAL A 38 -12.32 9.41 15.40
N GLU A 39 -13.46 10.04 15.65
CA GLU A 39 -14.75 9.35 15.72
C GLU A 39 -15.40 9.34 14.35
N VAL A 40 -16.09 8.24 14.06
CA VAL A 40 -16.76 8.00 12.79
C VAL A 40 -18.18 7.56 13.07
N GLU A 41 -19.14 8.24 12.45
CA GLU A 41 -20.55 7.84 12.45
C GLU A 41 -20.86 7.12 11.14
N VAL A 42 -21.54 5.98 11.25
CA VAL A 42 -21.95 5.19 10.10
C VAL A 42 -23.46 5.08 10.08
N ALA A 43 -24.06 5.45 8.96
CA ALA A 43 -25.48 5.30 8.70
C ALA A 43 -25.70 4.51 7.42
N ALA A 44 -26.82 3.81 7.31
CA ALA A 44 -27.14 3.07 6.09
C ALA A 44 -28.63 3.06 5.77
N CYS A 45 -28.93 2.87 4.50
CA CYS A 45 -30.27 2.59 4.01
C CYS A 45 -30.23 1.62 2.81
N PRO A 46 -31.29 0.82 2.61
CA PRO A 46 -31.38 -0.04 1.45
C PRO A 46 -31.68 0.80 0.19
N LEU A 47 -31.03 0.43 -0.91
CA LEU A 47 -31.22 1.00 -2.23
C LEU A 47 -31.57 -0.09 -3.24
N ARG A 48 -32.22 0.33 -4.32
CA ARG A 48 -32.44 -0.49 -5.51
C ARG A 48 -31.83 0.24 -6.69
N VAL A 49 -30.83 -0.36 -7.32
CA VAL A 49 -30.10 0.22 -8.44
C VAL A 49 -30.43 -0.54 -9.70
N SER A 50 -30.88 0.18 -10.72
CA SER A 50 -31.10 -0.36 -12.06
C SER A 50 -29.99 0.12 -12.99
N TYR A 51 -29.33 -0.81 -13.69
CA TYR A 51 -28.22 -0.51 -14.58
C TYR A 51 -28.20 -1.47 -15.78
N SER A 52 -27.57 -1.05 -16.88
CA SER A 52 -27.32 -1.93 -18.04
C SER A 52 -26.04 -2.73 -17.82
N THR A 53 -26.05 -4.03 -18.04
CA THR A 53 -24.84 -4.88 -17.88
C THR A 53 -23.79 -4.67 -18.97
N GLY A 54 -24.14 -3.99 -20.07
CA GLY A 54 -23.33 -3.85 -21.28
C GLY A 54 -22.46 -2.60 -21.37
N VAL A 55 -22.36 -1.77 -20.33
CA VAL A 55 -21.73 -0.42 -20.43
C VAL A 55 -20.27 -0.43 -20.94
N ARG A 56 -19.54 -1.55 -20.76
CA ARG A 56 -18.14 -1.70 -21.20
C ARG A 56 -17.95 -2.68 -22.38
N ARG A 57 -19.02 -3.24 -22.94
CA ARG A 57 -18.97 -4.19 -24.07
C ARG A 57 -19.74 -3.63 -25.27
N LYS A 58 -19.34 -3.97 -26.49
CA LYS A 58 -20.03 -3.53 -27.73
C LYS A 58 -21.44 -4.13 -27.90
N GLN A 59 -21.78 -5.19 -27.17
CA GLN A 59 -23.11 -5.81 -27.24
C GLN A 59 -24.13 -5.05 -26.40
N ALA A 60 -25.38 -4.99 -26.88
CA ALA A 60 -26.50 -4.42 -26.15
C ALA A 60 -26.66 -5.11 -24.79
N GLY A 61 -26.50 -4.35 -23.71
CA GLY A 61 -26.64 -4.85 -22.35
C GLY A 61 -28.10 -5.06 -21.95
N THR A 62 -28.34 -5.99 -21.04
CA THR A 62 -29.66 -6.19 -20.43
C THR A 62 -29.82 -5.23 -19.25
N GLN A 63 -31.02 -4.69 -19.08
CA GLN A 63 -31.36 -3.91 -17.90
C GLN A 63 -31.53 -4.85 -16.70
N VAL A 64 -30.72 -4.66 -15.67
CA VAL A 64 -30.75 -5.44 -14.43
C VAL A 64 -31.06 -4.51 -13.28
N THR A 65 -31.83 -5.01 -12.33
CA THR A 65 -32.14 -4.31 -11.08
C THR A 65 -31.60 -5.12 -9.91
N ARG A 66 -30.86 -4.48 -9.01
CA ARG A 66 -30.25 -5.13 -7.85
C ARG A 66 -30.56 -4.35 -6.58
N GLU A 67 -30.88 -5.07 -5.52
CA GLU A 67 -30.97 -4.51 -4.18
C GLU A 67 -29.57 -4.46 -3.57
N VAL A 68 -29.23 -3.29 -3.04
CA VAL A 68 -27.93 -2.96 -2.46
C VAL A 68 -28.15 -2.09 -1.22
N TRP A 69 -27.08 -1.76 -0.52
CA TRP A 69 -27.07 -0.85 0.61
C TRP A 69 -26.21 0.36 0.29
N LEU A 70 -26.73 1.54 0.61
CA LEU A 70 -25.94 2.77 0.67
C LEU A 70 -25.50 2.96 2.10
N VAL A 71 -24.20 3.16 2.30
CA VAL A 71 -23.58 3.40 3.59
C VAL A 71 -22.92 4.77 3.54
N GLU A 72 -23.32 5.64 4.46
CA GLU A 72 -22.70 6.93 4.69
C GLU A 72 -21.74 6.84 5.87
N VAL A 73 -20.52 7.34 5.70
CA VAL A 73 -19.49 7.37 6.74
C VAL A 73 -19.06 8.82 6.95
N GLN A 74 -19.42 9.39 8.09
CA GLN A 74 -19.06 10.75 8.48
C GLN A 74 -17.92 10.73 9.50
N ILE A 75 -16.83 11.45 9.21
CA ILE A 75 -15.72 11.62 10.15
C ILE A 75 -15.99 12.87 10.99
N VAL A 76 -16.30 12.67 12.27
CA VAL A 76 -16.77 13.72 13.18
C VAL A 76 -15.66 14.73 13.48
N GLY A 77 -16.02 16.01 13.52
CA GLY A 77 -15.09 17.10 13.87
C GLY A 77 -14.04 17.38 12.79
N THR A 78 -14.29 16.94 11.56
CA THR A 78 -13.50 17.24 10.37
C THR A 78 -14.36 17.94 9.32
N GLY A 79 -13.75 18.73 8.44
CA GLY A 79 -14.43 19.33 7.28
C GLY A 79 -14.44 18.42 6.05
N LEU A 80 -14.32 17.11 6.23
CA LEU A 80 -14.32 16.14 5.13
C LEU A 80 -15.76 15.81 4.75
N GLU A 81 -16.02 15.77 3.44
CA GLU A 81 -17.25 15.21 2.88
C GLU A 81 -17.41 13.74 3.33
N PRO A 82 -18.63 13.30 3.65
CA PRO A 82 -18.89 11.92 4.03
C PRO A 82 -18.55 10.97 2.89
N TRP A 83 -18.11 9.76 3.24
CA TRP A 83 -17.96 8.72 2.24
C TRP A 83 -19.31 8.07 1.96
N LEU A 84 -19.67 8.00 0.68
CA LEU A 84 -20.85 7.28 0.20
C LEU A 84 -20.40 5.97 -0.44
N LEU A 85 -20.72 4.86 0.22
CA LEU A 85 -20.30 3.52 -0.19
C LEU A 85 -21.53 2.72 -0.62
N LEU A 86 -21.42 2.03 -1.76
CA LEU A 86 -22.41 1.06 -2.21
C LEU A 86 -21.90 -0.35 -1.96
N THR A 87 -22.73 -1.19 -1.36
CA THR A 87 -22.40 -2.59 -1.08
C THR A 87 -23.60 -3.49 -1.28
N ASP A 88 -23.37 -4.71 -1.77
CA ASP A 88 -24.37 -5.77 -1.87
C ASP A 88 -24.50 -6.58 -0.57
N TRP A 89 -23.68 -6.29 0.44
CA TRP A 89 -23.76 -6.90 1.75
C TRP A 89 -24.83 -6.20 2.60
N PRO A 90 -25.65 -6.96 3.35
CA PRO A 90 -26.60 -6.35 4.28
C PRO A 90 -25.94 -5.50 5.36
N VAL A 91 -26.52 -4.34 5.64
CA VAL A 91 -26.08 -3.37 6.67
C VAL A 91 -27.24 -3.01 7.58
N THR A 92 -27.61 -3.96 8.44
CA THR A 92 -28.83 -3.92 9.25
C THR A 92 -28.60 -3.52 10.70
N ASP A 93 -27.35 -3.55 11.14
CA ASP A 93 -26.95 -3.42 12.55
C ASP A 93 -25.55 -2.80 12.68
N GLU A 94 -25.14 -2.55 13.91
CA GLU A 94 -23.85 -1.95 14.23
C GLU A 94 -22.66 -2.79 13.71
N GLN A 95 -22.72 -4.11 13.84
CA GLN A 95 -21.62 -5.01 13.47
C GLN A 95 -21.41 -5.04 11.95
N SER A 96 -22.50 -5.14 11.20
CA SER A 96 -22.47 -5.10 9.73
C SER A 96 -22.00 -3.74 9.22
N ALA A 97 -22.41 -2.63 9.84
CA ALA A 97 -21.91 -1.28 9.52
C ALA A 97 -20.40 -1.15 9.79
N ALA A 98 -19.94 -1.60 10.96
CA ALA A 98 -18.52 -1.58 11.33
C ALA A 98 -17.66 -2.45 10.40
N ARG A 99 -18.18 -3.59 9.93
CA ARG A 99 -17.51 -4.44 8.94
C ARG A 99 -17.30 -3.70 7.62
N ILE A 100 -18.33 -3.08 7.06
CA ILE A 100 -18.21 -2.34 5.79
C ILE A 100 -17.23 -1.19 5.91
N PHE A 101 -17.30 -0.44 7.01
CA PHE A 101 -16.33 0.62 7.29
C PHE A 101 -14.89 0.08 7.34
N THR A 102 -14.67 -1.03 8.06
CA THR A 102 -13.35 -1.66 8.19
C THR A 102 -12.81 -2.16 6.85
N MET A 103 -13.65 -2.81 6.04
CA MET A 103 -13.30 -3.26 4.69
C MET A 103 -12.90 -2.07 3.81
N TYR A 104 -13.69 -0.99 3.80
CA TYR A 104 -13.37 0.16 2.97
C TYR A 104 -12.12 0.90 3.43
N ARG A 105 -11.85 0.94 4.73
CA ARG A 105 -10.58 1.47 5.27
C ARG A 105 -9.35 0.73 4.75
N GLN A 106 -9.45 -0.56 4.49
CA GLN A 106 -8.35 -1.36 3.94
C GLN A 106 -8.09 -1.07 2.46
N ARG A 107 -8.98 -0.33 1.78
CA ARG A 107 -8.79 0.08 0.37
C ARG A 107 -7.45 0.76 0.13
N TRP A 108 -6.98 1.57 1.08
CA TRP A 108 -5.70 2.28 0.95
C TRP A 108 -4.48 1.34 1.01
N GLY A 109 -4.63 0.15 1.62
CA GLY A 109 -3.54 -0.83 1.69
C GLY A 109 -3.04 -1.27 0.32
N VAL A 110 -3.91 -1.25 -0.71
CA VAL A 110 -3.50 -1.55 -2.09
C VAL A 110 -2.56 -0.49 -2.65
N GLU A 111 -2.75 0.78 -2.30
CA GLU A 111 -1.90 1.89 -2.78
C GLU A 111 -0.51 1.82 -2.17
N ASP A 112 -0.39 1.41 -0.90
CA ASP A 112 0.91 1.15 -0.27
C ASP A 112 1.65 0.02 -0.98
N SER A 113 0.95 -1.06 -1.35
CA SER A 113 1.52 -2.15 -2.16
C SER A 113 1.96 -1.66 -3.54
N PHE A 114 1.14 -0.86 -4.24
CA PHE A 114 1.52 -0.30 -5.54
C PHE A 114 2.70 0.66 -5.45
N LYS A 115 2.75 1.51 -4.42
CA LYS A 115 3.87 2.42 -4.18
C LYS A 115 5.15 1.62 -3.91
N PHE A 116 5.07 0.54 -3.13
CA PHE A 116 6.18 -0.37 -2.93
C PHE A 116 6.64 -1.02 -4.25
N LEU A 117 5.73 -1.59 -5.03
CA LEU A 117 6.06 -2.24 -6.31
C LEU A 117 6.75 -1.25 -7.28
N LYS A 118 6.20 -0.04 -7.41
CA LYS A 118 6.76 1.01 -8.29
C LYS A 118 8.13 1.48 -7.81
N THR A 119 8.24 1.88 -6.54
CA THR A 119 9.43 2.56 -6.03
C THR A 119 10.54 1.60 -5.60
N CYS A 120 10.21 0.40 -5.11
CA CYS A 120 11.20 -0.54 -4.58
C CYS A 120 11.62 -1.60 -5.58
N LEU A 121 10.69 -2.10 -6.41
CA LEU A 121 11.01 -3.10 -7.42
C LEU A 121 11.32 -2.49 -8.78
N GLY A 122 11.15 -1.16 -8.93
CA GLY A 122 11.49 -0.44 -10.16
C GLY A 122 10.81 -1.02 -11.40
N TRP A 123 9.66 -1.69 -11.25
CA TRP A 123 9.06 -2.46 -12.34
C TRP A 123 8.60 -1.58 -13.52
N GLU A 124 8.47 -0.26 -13.35
CA GLU A 124 8.20 0.72 -14.41
C GLU A 124 9.48 1.11 -15.15
N GLU A 125 10.66 0.86 -14.58
CA GLU A 125 11.97 1.12 -15.16
C GLU A 125 12.41 -0.04 -16.07
N VAL A 126 11.80 -1.22 -15.91
CA VAL A 126 12.12 -2.40 -16.72
C VAL A 126 11.40 -2.33 -18.06
N GLN A 127 12.14 -1.96 -19.10
CA GLN A 127 11.65 -1.95 -20.47
C GLN A 127 11.75 -3.35 -21.11
N VAL A 128 10.83 -4.24 -20.75
CA VAL A 128 10.70 -5.55 -21.40
C VAL A 128 9.77 -5.42 -22.60
N LEU A 129 10.30 -5.64 -23.81
CA LEU A 129 9.52 -5.60 -25.06
C LEU A 129 8.78 -6.93 -25.36
N ASP A 130 8.80 -7.88 -24.42
CA ASP A 130 8.10 -9.17 -24.49
C ASP A 130 6.99 -9.29 -23.43
N TRP A 131 5.80 -9.69 -23.86
CA TRP A 131 4.61 -9.75 -23.01
C TRP A 131 4.66 -10.86 -21.96
N GLN A 132 5.26 -12.02 -22.29
CA GLN A 132 5.33 -13.15 -21.36
C GLN A 132 6.36 -12.88 -20.26
N ALA A 133 7.49 -12.28 -20.62
CA ALA A 133 8.50 -11.82 -19.68
C ALA A 133 7.95 -10.73 -18.76
N LEU A 134 7.18 -9.76 -19.27
CA LEU A 134 6.52 -8.75 -18.45
C LEU A 134 5.54 -9.38 -17.43
N ARG A 135 4.71 -10.35 -17.86
CA ARG A 135 3.80 -11.07 -16.96
C ARG A 135 4.55 -11.82 -15.86
N THR A 136 5.65 -12.45 -16.21
CA THR A 136 6.49 -13.19 -15.26
C THR A 136 7.12 -12.26 -14.24
N LEU A 137 7.65 -11.11 -14.69
CA LEU A 137 8.23 -10.09 -13.82
C LEU A 137 7.19 -9.54 -12.83
N VAL A 138 5.99 -9.21 -13.31
CA VAL A 138 4.89 -8.74 -12.46
C VAL A 138 4.49 -9.82 -11.44
N ALA A 139 4.43 -11.09 -11.82
CA ALA A 139 4.10 -12.18 -10.91
C ALA A 139 5.16 -12.35 -9.81
N LEU A 140 6.45 -12.33 -10.16
CA LEU A 140 7.56 -12.40 -9.21
C LEU A 140 7.58 -11.18 -8.27
N ALA A 141 7.27 -9.99 -8.81
CA ALA A 141 7.15 -8.77 -8.03
C ALA A 141 6.04 -8.86 -6.97
N TRP A 142 4.89 -9.46 -7.31
CA TRP A 142 3.83 -9.74 -6.34
C TRP A 142 4.22 -10.78 -5.30
N VAL A 143 5.00 -11.81 -5.66
CA VAL A 143 5.53 -12.78 -4.68
C VAL A 143 6.51 -12.11 -3.72
N ALA A 144 7.42 -11.27 -4.22
CA ALA A 144 8.36 -10.51 -3.38
C ALA A 144 7.63 -9.51 -2.47
N ALA A 145 6.60 -8.82 -2.98
CA ALA A 145 5.75 -7.97 -2.17
C ALA A 145 4.99 -8.78 -1.11
N GLY A 146 4.40 -9.92 -1.47
CA GLY A 146 3.73 -10.82 -0.53
C GLY A 146 4.67 -11.27 0.59
N PHE A 147 5.90 -11.67 0.25
CA PHE A 147 6.93 -12.02 1.23
C PHE A 147 7.19 -10.87 2.22
N LEU A 148 7.35 -9.64 1.73
CA LEU A 148 7.61 -8.47 2.58
C LEU A 148 6.39 -7.97 3.36
N TYR A 149 5.17 -8.27 2.92
CA TYR A 149 3.92 -7.84 3.56
C TYR A 149 3.36 -8.88 4.54
N GLU A 150 3.48 -10.18 4.25
CA GLU A 150 2.83 -11.25 5.03
C GLU A 150 3.76 -12.01 5.99
N LEU A 151 5.08 -12.12 5.75
CA LEU A 151 5.95 -12.91 6.65
C LEU A 151 6.25 -12.26 8.01
N GLY A 152 5.57 -11.17 8.37
CA GLY A 152 5.62 -10.66 9.75
C GLY A 152 7.05 -10.28 10.15
N VAL A 153 7.71 -9.45 9.34
CA VAL A 153 9.04 -8.93 9.63
C VAL A 153 8.99 -8.19 10.97
N SER A 154 9.53 -8.83 12.01
CA SER A 154 9.54 -8.28 13.37
C SER A 154 10.73 -7.34 13.53
N TRP A 155 10.49 -6.21 14.20
CA TRP A 155 11.58 -5.29 14.57
C TRP A 155 12.57 -5.91 15.56
N GLU A 156 12.16 -6.96 16.27
CA GLU A 156 13.02 -7.67 17.23
C GLU A 156 14.13 -8.48 16.57
N TRP A 157 14.07 -8.68 15.25
CA TRP A 157 15.06 -9.47 14.52
C TRP A 157 16.29 -8.63 14.18
N ALA A 158 17.48 -9.11 14.59
CA ALA A 158 18.74 -8.41 14.38
C ALA A 158 19.02 -8.15 12.88
N GLU A 159 18.59 -9.05 12.01
CA GLU A 159 18.66 -8.93 10.56
C GLU A 159 17.88 -7.71 10.07
N VAL A 160 16.68 -7.50 10.61
CA VAL A 160 15.82 -6.37 10.24
C VAL A 160 16.43 -5.05 10.72
N GLN A 161 17.04 -5.05 11.90
CA GLN A 161 17.76 -3.89 12.44
C GLN A 161 18.99 -3.55 11.59
N LEU A 162 19.75 -4.57 11.19
CA LEU A 162 20.90 -4.41 10.29
C LEU A 162 20.47 -3.87 8.92
N LEU A 163 19.44 -4.45 8.31
CA LEU A 163 18.89 -3.96 7.05
C LEU A 163 18.36 -2.54 7.17
N ALA A 164 17.74 -2.17 8.29
CA ALA A 164 17.31 -0.79 8.53
C ALA A 164 18.49 0.18 8.59
N LYS A 165 19.55 -0.18 9.33
CA LYS A 165 20.78 0.61 9.43
C LYS A 165 21.47 0.75 8.07
N LEU A 166 21.62 -0.36 7.34
CA LEU A 166 22.12 -0.37 5.97
C LEU A 166 21.23 0.45 5.03
N GLY A 167 19.93 0.52 5.27
CA GLY A 167 18.99 1.38 4.55
C GLY A 167 19.05 2.87 4.91
N GLY A 168 19.90 3.26 5.86
CA GLY A 168 20.07 4.63 6.34
C GLY A 168 19.04 5.08 7.37
N TRP A 169 18.44 4.15 8.11
CA TRP A 169 17.54 4.50 9.22
C TRP A 169 18.28 4.57 10.55
N GLU A 170 17.93 5.59 11.33
CA GLU A 170 18.42 5.80 12.69
C GLU A 170 17.31 5.52 13.72
N PRO A 171 17.65 4.96 14.89
CA PRO A 171 16.67 4.68 15.95
C PRO A 171 15.91 5.93 16.41
N HIS A 172 14.58 5.86 16.40
CA HIS A 172 13.70 6.89 16.92
C HIS A 172 12.54 6.25 17.71
N LYS A 173 12.21 6.81 18.88
CA LYS A 173 11.22 6.24 19.83
C LYS A 173 9.87 5.90 19.18
N ASP A 174 9.39 6.74 18.27
CA ASP A 174 8.02 6.61 17.73
C ASP A 174 7.94 6.19 16.25
N ARG A 175 9.06 5.77 15.62
CA ARG A 175 9.08 5.51 14.18
C ARG A 175 9.93 4.31 13.80
N LYS A 176 9.27 3.19 13.53
CA LYS A 176 9.87 2.00 12.90
C LYS A 176 10.37 2.32 11.47
N PRO A 177 11.39 1.62 10.98
CA PRO A 177 11.87 1.79 9.60
C PRO A 177 10.77 1.45 8.59
N GLY A 178 10.73 2.19 7.49
CA GLY A 178 9.81 1.91 6.39
C GLY A 178 10.30 0.75 5.52
N LYS A 179 9.38 0.17 4.74
CA LYS A 179 9.71 -0.92 3.79
C LYS A 179 10.76 -0.52 2.75
N ILE A 180 10.72 0.73 2.30
CA ILE A 180 11.72 1.31 1.39
C ILE A 180 13.12 1.29 2.03
N THR A 181 13.23 1.64 3.31
CA THR A 181 14.50 1.58 4.05
C THR A 181 15.04 0.15 4.08
N LEU A 182 14.21 -0.82 4.49
CA LEU A 182 14.64 -2.22 4.57
C LEU A 182 15.09 -2.76 3.21
N GLN A 183 14.35 -2.44 2.15
CA GLN A 183 14.71 -2.83 0.80
C GLN A 183 16.03 -2.20 0.34
N ARG A 184 16.27 -0.91 0.60
CA ARG A 184 17.58 -0.28 0.30
C ARG A 184 18.73 -0.98 1.02
N GLY A 185 18.54 -1.36 2.28
CA GLY A 185 19.53 -2.12 3.04
C GLY A 185 19.84 -3.46 2.40
N LEU A 186 18.81 -4.17 1.96
CA LEU A 186 18.97 -5.45 1.26
C LEU A 186 19.64 -5.27 -0.11
N SER A 187 19.24 -4.26 -0.88
CA SER A 187 19.86 -3.95 -2.17
C SER A 187 21.35 -3.67 -2.04
N ARG A 188 21.79 -2.94 -1.01
CA ARG A 188 23.21 -2.72 -0.76
C ARG A 188 23.99 -4.02 -0.53
N LEU A 189 23.40 -5.00 0.17
CA LEU A 189 24.02 -6.32 0.35
C LEU A 189 24.09 -7.08 -0.97
N LEU A 190 23.00 -7.09 -1.75
CA LEU A 190 22.96 -7.77 -3.04
C LEU A 190 23.91 -7.15 -4.07
N GLU A 191 23.99 -5.82 -4.13
CA GLU A 191 24.92 -5.07 -4.97
C GLU A 191 26.38 -5.35 -4.60
N MET A 192 26.68 -5.43 -3.29
CA MET A 192 28.00 -5.84 -2.81
C MET A 192 28.34 -7.25 -3.30
N LEU A 193 27.44 -8.22 -3.12
CA LEU A 193 27.66 -9.61 -3.56
C LEU A 193 27.82 -9.72 -5.08
N ALA A 194 26.97 -9.04 -5.86
CA ALA A 194 27.07 -9.01 -7.30
C ALA A 194 28.38 -8.38 -7.78
N THR A 195 28.78 -7.28 -7.16
CA THR A 195 30.06 -6.61 -7.46
C THR A 195 31.24 -7.52 -7.16
N GLN A 196 31.25 -8.19 -6.00
CA GLN A 196 32.29 -9.16 -5.64
C GLN A 196 32.37 -10.31 -6.63
N ALA A 197 31.23 -10.86 -7.06
CA ALA A 197 31.18 -11.93 -8.06
C ALA A 197 31.78 -11.49 -9.40
N VAL A 198 31.40 -10.31 -9.91
CA VAL A 198 31.92 -9.77 -11.18
C VAL A 198 33.42 -9.49 -11.10
N LEU A 199 33.91 -8.92 -9.99
CA LEU A 199 35.34 -8.67 -9.80
C LEU A 199 36.14 -9.98 -9.75
N ALA A 200 35.65 -11.00 -9.04
CA ALA A 200 36.30 -12.30 -8.96
C ALA A 200 36.35 -13.01 -10.34
N GLU A 201 35.27 -12.94 -11.11
CA GLU A 201 35.22 -13.48 -12.47
C GLU A 201 36.21 -12.75 -13.40
N TYR A 202 36.27 -11.42 -13.32
CA TYR A 202 37.22 -10.63 -14.09
C TYR A 202 38.67 -10.96 -13.75
N GLU A 203 39.01 -11.01 -12.45
CA GLU A 203 40.35 -11.39 -11.99
C GLU A 203 40.77 -12.76 -12.50
N THR A 204 39.84 -13.72 -12.47
CA THR A 204 40.09 -15.08 -12.94
C THR A 204 40.33 -15.12 -14.44
N THR A 205 39.47 -14.44 -15.21
CA THR A 205 39.52 -14.42 -16.68
C THR A 205 40.74 -13.65 -17.23
N HIS A 206 41.16 -12.58 -16.53
CA HIS A 206 42.19 -11.65 -17.01
C HIS A 206 43.51 -11.71 -16.22
N HIS A 207 43.65 -12.67 -15.29
CA HIS A 207 44.81 -12.81 -14.41
C HIS A 207 45.10 -11.56 -13.56
N GLY A 208 44.03 -10.86 -13.15
CA GLY A 208 44.08 -9.70 -12.25
C GLY A 208 43.14 -8.56 -12.64
N LEU A 209 42.89 -7.66 -11.69
CA LEU A 209 42.15 -6.41 -11.94
C LEU A 209 43.02 -5.36 -12.64
N PRO A 210 42.40 -4.40 -13.34
CA PRO A 210 43.09 -3.23 -13.84
C PRO A 210 43.86 -2.53 -12.69
N PRO A 211 45.14 -2.13 -12.88
CA PRO A 211 46.00 -1.66 -11.78
C PRO A 211 45.41 -0.49 -10.97
N ARG A 212 44.70 0.44 -11.62
CA ARG A 212 44.06 1.58 -10.95
C ARG A 212 42.88 1.17 -10.06
N ILE A 213 42.11 0.17 -10.49
CA ILE A 213 40.99 -0.38 -9.71
C ILE A 213 41.53 -1.17 -8.52
N ALA A 214 42.57 -1.99 -8.75
CA ALA A 214 43.24 -2.71 -7.67
C ALA A 214 43.83 -1.76 -6.61
N ALA A 215 44.47 -0.67 -7.03
CA ALA A 215 44.99 0.35 -6.12
C ALA A 215 43.88 1.05 -5.33
N PHE A 216 42.77 1.40 -6.00
CA PHE A 216 41.62 2.02 -5.34
C PHE A 216 41.02 1.12 -4.25
N LEU A 217 40.79 -0.16 -4.55
CA LEU A 217 40.22 -1.11 -3.59
C LEU A 217 41.16 -1.41 -2.40
N ARG A 218 42.48 -1.50 -2.63
CA ARG A 218 43.47 -1.71 -1.54
C ARG A 218 43.56 -0.54 -0.58
N ASN A 219 43.34 0.67 -1.06
CA ASN A 219 43.41 1.88 -0.24
C ASN A 219 42.10 2.16 0.51
N TRP A 220 41.08 1.33 0.33
CA TRP A 220 39.81 1.44 1.03
C TRP A 220 39.78 0.49 2.23
N GLY A 221 39.58 1.05 3.42
CA GLY A 221 39.29 0.33 4.65
C GLY A 221 38.58 1.25 5.62
N PRO A 222 37.65 0.74 6.46
CA PRO A 222 37.03 1.57 7.49
C PRO A 222 38.12 2.11 8.42
N SER A 223 38.12 3.41 8.68
CA SER A 223 38.98 4.03 9.69
C SER A 223 38.77 3.27 11.00
N GLN A 224 39.85 2.79 11.63
CA GLN A 224 39.78 2.03 12.88
C GLN A 224 39.31 2.86 14.09
N GLU A 225 38.94 4.13 13.89
CA GLU A 225 38.34 4.97 14.92
C GLU A 225 36.82 4.81 14.93
N LEU A 226 36.36 3.83 15.71
CA LEU A 226 34.99 3.75 16.25
C LEU A 226 35.05 3.30 17.71
#